data_AF-A0AAW0KYS4-F1
#
_entry.id   AF-A0AAW0KYS4-F1
#
_cell.length_a   1.000
_cell.length_b   1.000
_cell.length_c   1.000
_cell.angle_alpha   90.00
_cell.angle_beta   90.00
_cell.angle_gamma   90.00
#
_symmetry.space_group_name_H-M   'P 1'
#
loop_
_entity.id
_entity.type
_entity.pdbx_description
1 polymer ?
#
loop_
_entity_poly.entity_id
_entity_poly.type
_entity_poly.pdbx_seq_one_letter_code
_entity_poly.pdbx_strand_id
1 'polypeptide(L)'
;MNTGENHLMHLHGFRFYVVRTGVGDFDNVTDPLTYNLVDPPEANTHMSWGMDTVFIVRNDNTEESAILPPSAYMPPCETDSLYVPRQSMFQKEE
;
A
#
# COMPACT_ATOMS: atom_id res chain seq x y z
N MET A 1 19.24 -2.04 21.43
CA MET A 1 18.42 -3.03 20.72
C MET A 1 17.72 -2.27 19.62
N ASN A 2 18.12 -2.49 18.37
CA ASN A 2 17.38 -1.94 17.24
C ASN A 2 16.35 -3.00 16.87
N THR A 3 15.08 -2.73 17.18
CA THR A 3 13.94 -3.66 17.02
C THR A 3 13.17 -3.38 15.73
N GLY A 4 13.80 -2.72 14.75
CA GLY A 4 13.18 -2.49 13.45
C GLY A 4 13.01 -3.81 12.69
N GLU A 5 11.77 -4.16 12.37
CA GLU A 5 11.43 -5.28 11.49
C GLU A 5 11.26 -4.78 10.05
N ASN A 6 11.50 -5.68 9.08
CA ASN A 6 11.19 -5.40 7.68
C ASN A 6 9.74 -5.80 7.42
N HIS A 7 8.92 -4.85 7.02
CA HIS A 7 7.52 -5.07 6.70
C HIS A 7 7.26 -4.80 5.22
N LEU A 8 6.39 -5.59 4.61
CA LEU A 8 6.03 -5.39 3.21
C LEU A 8 4.91 -4.36 3.11
N MET A 9 5.18 -3.23 2.44
CA MET A 9 4.16 -2.28 2.02
C MET A 9 3.74 -2.62 0.59
N HIS A 10 2.44 -2.79 0.38
CA HIS A 10 1.83 -3.01 -0.93
C HIS A 10 0.81 -1.91 -1.22
N LEU A 11 0.85 -1.31 -2.41
CA LEU A 11 -0.07 -0.25 -2.80
C LEU A 11 -1.06 -0.74 -3.85
N HIS A 12 -2.34 -0.79 -3.47
CA HIS A 12 -3.41 -1.14 -4.39
C HIS A 12 -3.67 -0.02 -5.40
N GLY A 13 -3.90 -0.40 -6.66
CA GLY A 13 -4.28 0.53 -7.74
C GLY A 13 -3.12 1.32 -8.38
N PHE A 14 -1.90 1.24 -7.85
CA PHE A 14 -0.76 2.00 -8.35
C PHE A 14 0.54 1.17 -8.37
N ARG A 15 1.48 1.59 -9.22
CA ARG A 15 2.90 1.28 -9.08
C ARG A 15 3.63 2.54 -8.64
N PHE A 16 4.74 2.37 -7.95
CA PHE A 16 5.53 3.47 -7.41
C PHE A 16 7.02 3.26 -7.69
N TYR A 17 7.75 4.37 -7.72
CA TYR A 17 9.20 4.36 -7.88
C TYR A 17 9.89 4.36 -6.52
N VAL A 18 10.82 3.42 -6.31
CA VAL A 18 11.64 3.39 -5.10
C VAL A 18 12.86 4.29 -5.32
N VAL A 19 12.76 5.53 -4.88
CA VAL A 19 13.81 6.55 -5.06
C VAL A 19 14.94 6.44 -4.03
N ARG A 20 14.68 5.85 -2.86
CA ARG A 20 15.68 5.58 -1.82
C ARG A 20 15.23 4.46 -0.88
N THR A 21 16.19 3.71 -0.35
CA THR A 21 16.06 2.80 0.78
C THR A 21 17.26 2.97 1.70
N GLY A 22 17.14 2.66 2.99
CA GLY A 22 18.22 2.88 3.95
C GLY A 22 17.88 2.33 5.34
N VAL A 23 18.89 2.29 6.21
CA VAL A 23 18.77 1.91 7.61
C VAL A 23 18.92 3.17 8.47
N GLY A 24 18.18 3.24 9.56
CA GLY A 24 18.14 4.41 10.45
C GLY A 24 16.91 5.27 10.19
N ASP A 25 16.82 6.36 10.94
CA ASP A 25 15.69 7.28 10.83
C ASP A 25 15.88 8.22 9.64
N PHE A 26 14.79 8.46 8.91
CA PHE A 26 14.79 9.37 7.77
C PHE A 26 15.08 10.82 8.20
N ASP A 27 16.04 11.46 7.54
CA ASP A 27 16.36 12.88 7.70
C ASP A 27 15.85 13.68 6.49
N ASN A 28 14.88 14.57 6.72
CA ASN A 28 14.23 15.34 5.67
C ASN A 28 15.13 16.40 4.99
N VAL A 29 16.33 16.67 5.50
CA VAL A 29 17.30 17.60 4.91
C VAL A 29 18.34 16.84 4.10
N THR A 30 18.96 15.83 4.70
CA THR A 30 20.09 15.14 4.05
C THR A 30 19.62 14.05 3.11
N ASP A 31 18.51 13.38 3.43
CA ASP A 31 18.15 12.18 2.69
C ASP A 31 17.61 12.39 1.28
N PRO A 32 16.77 13.40 1.03
CA PRO A 32 16.29 13.74 -0.30
C PRO A 32 17.41 14.06 -1.31
N LEU A 33 18.58 14.51 -0.83
CA LEU A 33 19.72 14.85 -1.68
C LEU A 33 20.34 13.63 -2.38
N THR A 34 20.07 12.43 -1.88
CA THR A 34 20.61 11.18 -2.46
C THR A 34 19.55 10.36 -3.19
N TYR A 35 18.37 10.93 -3.45
CA TYR A 35 17.32 10.23 -4.17
C TYR A 35 17.77 9.88 -5.59
N ASN A 36 17.50 8.65 -5.99
CA ASN A 36 17.59 8.28 -7.39
C ASN A 36 16.38 8.85 -8.14
N LEU A 37 16.58 9.97 -8.82
CA LEU A 37 15.57 10.58 -9.69
C LEU A 37 15.80 10.26 -11.18
N VAL A 38 16.79 9.41 -11.48
CA VAL A 38 17.12 8.98 -12.84
C VAL A 38 16.96 7.47 -12.91
N ASP A 39 15.88 7.02 -13.55
CA ASP A 39 15.55 5.59 -13.70
C ASP A 39 15.48 4.82 -12.36
N PRO A 40 14.61 5.24 -11.42
CA PRO A 40 14.35 4.45 -10.21
C PRO A 40 13.58 3.17 -10.56
N PRO A 41 13.81 2.07 -9.80
CA PRO A 41 13.04 0.85 -9.97
C PRO A 41 11.56 1.07 -9.64
N GLU A 42 10.69 0.58 -10.50
CA GLU A 42 9.23 0.66 -10.35
C GLU A 42 8.66 -0.63 -9.76
N ALA A 43 7.98 -0.53 -8.61
CA ALA A 43 7.44 -1.66 -7.88
C ALA A 43 5.98 -1.40 -7.43
N ASN A 44 5.28 -2.47 -7.04
CA ASN A 44 3.98 -2.39 -6.34
C ASN A 44 4.09 -2.77 -4.86
N THR A 45 5.23 -3.36 -4.46
CA THR A 45 5.52 -3.84 -3.11
C THR A 45 6.97 -3.49 -2.75
N HIS A 46 7.20 -2.94 -1.56
CA HIS A 46 8.55 -2.63 -1.06
C HIS A 46 8.65 -2.87 0.45
N MET A 47 9.85 -3.28 0.91
CA MET A 47 10.12 -3.49 2.33
C MET A 47 10.32 -2.14 3.04
N SER A 48 9.54 -1.85 4.07
CA SER A 48 9.67 -0.67 4.95
C SER A 48 9.04 -0.97 6.32
N TRP A 49 8.61 0.03 7.08
CA TRP A 49 8.22 -0.11 8.50
C TRP A 49 6.70 -0.35 8.73
N GLY A 50 5.95 -0.70 7.68
CA GLY A 50 4.71 -1.51 7.74
C GLY A 50 3.57 -1.13 8.66
N MET A 51 2.50 -0.55 8.11
CA MET A 51 1.14 -0.47 8.68
C MET A 51 0.12 -0.26 7.54
N ASP A 52 -1.15 -0.59 7.75
CA ASP A 52 -2.21 -0.32 6.77
C ASP A 52 -2.61 1.16 6.75
N THR A 53 -2.79 1.72 5.54
CA THR A 53 -3.30 3.08 5.31
C THR A 53 -4.07 3.15 4.00
N VAL A 54 -4.97 4.12 3.84
CA VAL A 54 -5.80 4.31 2.63
C VAL A 54 -5.56 5.68 2.03
N PHE A 55 -5.15 5.72 0.76
CA PHE A 55 -5.12 6.93 -0.05
C PHE A 55 -6.44 7.08 -0.83
N ILE A 56 -7.21 8.13 -0.53
CA ILE A 56 -8.40 8.47 -1.29
C ILE A 56 -8.02 9.49 -2.38
N VAL A 57 -7.94 9.03 -3.62
CA VAL A 57 -7.71 9.90 -4.79
C VAL A 57 -9.03 10.51 -5.22
N ARG A 58 -9.09 11.84 -5.29
CA ARG A 58 -10.30 12.59 -5.65
C ARG A 58 -10.44 12.69 -7.17
N ASN A 59 -11.68 12.71 -7.65
CA ASN A 59 -11.99 13.08 -9.02
C ASN A 59 -11.55 14.52 -9.30
N ASP A 60 -11.15 14.78 -10.53
CA ASP A 60 -10.92 16.11 -11.06
C ASP A 60 -12.20 16.63 -11.75
N ASN A 61 -12.06 17.53 -12.74
CA ASN A 61 -13.17 18.07 -13.53
C ASN A 61 -13.36 17.35 -14.88
N THR A 62 -12.75 16.19 -15.09
CA THR A 62 -12.89 15.42 -16.33
C THR A 62 -13.56 14.08 -16.06
N GLU A 63 -14.37 13.61 -17.02
CA GLU A 63 -15.07 12.32 -16.92
C GLU A 63 -14.10 11.12 -17.00
N GLU A 64 -12.90 11.31 -17.56
CA GLU A 64 -11.90 10.25 -17.74
C GLU A 64 -11.19 9.88 -16.42
N SER A 65 -11.02 10.82 -15.51
CA SER A 65 -10.50 10.59 -14.15
C SER A 65 -11.57 10.59 -13.07
N ALA A 66 -12.85 10.52 -13.46
CA ALA A 66 -13.94 10.29 -12.54
C ALA A 66 -14.03 8.80 -12.16
N ILE A 67 -14.14 8.52 -10.85
CA ILE A 67 -14.45 7.16 -10.39
C ILE A 67 -15.79 6.68 -10.95
N LEU A 68 -15.82 5.43 -11.40
CA LEU A 68 -17.04 4.79 -11.88
C LEU A 68 -18.09 4.71 -10.74
N PRO A 69 -19.39 4.80 -11.07
CA PRO A 69 -20.44 4.58 -10.08
C PRO A 69 -20.36 3.16 -9.50
N PRO A 70 -20.81 2.95 -8.24
CA PRO A 70 -20.90 1.61 -7.66
C PRO A 70 -21.71 0.65 -8.54
N SER A 71 -21.26 -0.61 -8.63
CA SER A 71 -22.04 -1.66 -9.30
C SER A 71 -23.39 -1.85 -8.61
N ALA A 72 -24.45 -2.08 -9.39
CA ALA A 72 -25.80 -2.33 -8.88
C ALA A 72 -25.90 -3.58 -7.96
N TYR A 73 -24.88 -4.45 -7.99
CA TYR A 73 -24.79 -5.66 -7.17
C TYR A 73 -23.71 -5.56 -6.07
N MET A 74 -23.36 -4.35 -5.62
CA MET A 74 -22.48 -4.20 -4.46
C MET A 74 -23.15 -4.83 -3.22
N PRO A 75 -22.49 -5.75 -2.49
CA PRO A 75 -23.08 -6.39 -1.32
C PRO A 75 -23.38 -5.35 -0.23
N PRO A 76 -24.50 -5.49 0.51
CA PRO A 76 -24.87 -4.52 1.54
C PRO A 76 -23.88 -4.57 2.70
N CYS A 77 -23.66 -3.41 3.33
CA CYS A 77 -22.91 -3.30 4.58
C CYS A 77 -23.77 -3.79 5.75
N GLU A 78 -24.07 -5.10 5.83
CA GLU A 78 -24.73 -5.69 6.99
C GLU A 78 -23.73 -6.42 7.89
N THR A 79 -23.96 -6.32 9.20
CA THR A 79 -23.06 -6.74 10.28
C THR A 79 -23.03 -8.26 10.52
N ASP A 80 -23.43 -9.09 9.56
CA ASP A 80 -23.51 -10.54 9.77
C ASP A 80 -23.03 -11.37 8.57
N SER A 81 -21.83 -11.04 8.07
CA SER A 81 -21.04 -11.96 7.24
C SER A 81 -20.35 -13.06 8.08
N LEU A 82 -20.83 -13.34 9.30
CA LEU A 82 -20.30 -14.40 10.16
C LEU A 82 -20.61 -15.83 9.67
N TYR A 83 -21.14 -15.98 8.45
CA TYR A 83 -21.20 -17.25 7.72
C TYR A 83 -20.21 -17.31 6.54
N VAL A 84 -19.04 -16.69 6.68
CA VAL A 84 -17.84 -17.27 6.08
C VAL A 84 -17.37 -18.33 7.09
N PRO A 85 -17.34 -19.64 6.77
CA PRO A 85 -16.63 -20.57 7.63
C PRO A 85 -15.23 -20.01 7.73
N ARG A 86 -14.81 -19.69 8.96
CA ARG A 86 -13.44 -19.31 9.30
C ARG A 86 -12.52 -20.22 8.50
N GLN A 87 -12.05 -19.78 7.33
CA GLN A 87 -10.91 -20.39 6.70
C GLN A 87 -9.79 -19.96 7.61
N SER A 88 -9.56 -20.81 8.61
CA SER A 88 -8.21 -21.15 9.02
C SER A 88 -7.47 -21.49 7.72
N MET A 89 -6.98 -20.45 7.04
CA MET A 89 -5.76 -20.55 6.27
C MET A 89 -4.79 -21.12 7.28
N PHE A 90 -4.58 -22.43 7.18
CA PHE A 90 -3.45 -23.10 7.77
C PHE A 90 -2.26 -22.16 7.55
N GLN A 91 -1.74 -21.58 8.63
CA GLN A 91 -0.32 -21.34 8.71
C GLN A 91 0.29 -22.72 8.48
N LYS A 92 0.68 -22.98 7.24
CA LYS A 92 1.54 -24.11 6.96
C LYS A 92 2.90 -23.63 7.48
N GLU A 93 3.18 -24.00 8.72
CA GLU A 93 4.55 -24.11 9.18
C GLU A 93 5.23 -25.13 8.28
N GLU A 94 6.16 -24.65 7.46
CA GLU A 94 7.46 -25.31 7.21
C GLU A 94 8.50 -24.23 6.95
#